data_AF-A0A930AS95-F1
#
_entry.id   AF-A0A930AS95-F1
#
_cell.length_a   1.000
_cell.length_b   1.000
_cell.length_c   1.000
_cell.angle_alpha   90.00
_cell.angle_beta   90.00
_cell.angle_gamma   90.00
#
_symmetry.space_group_name_H-M   'P 1'
#
loop_
_entity.id
_entity.type
_entity.pdbx_description
1 polymer ?
#
loop_
_entity_poly.entity_id
_entity_poly.type
_entity_poly.pdbx_seq_one_letter_code
_entity_poly.pdbx_strand_id
1 'polypeptide(L)' 'MKIVVVSDNHGQELTLKRIFDHYAGSDVTFVHTGDSEFPYKDERLSHCIRVTGNCDYDPEYP' A
#
# COMPACT_ATOMS: atom_id res chain seq x y z
N MET A 1 -12.51 -9.36 -12.55
CA MET A 1 -11.74 -8.99 -11.34
C MET A 1 -10.50 -8.23 -11.78
N LYS A 2 -10.22 -7.07 -11.19
CA LYS A 2 -9.03 -6.26 -11.46
C LYS A 2 -8.24 -6.09 -10.16
N ILE A 3 -6.93 -6.27 -10.24
CA ILE A 3 -6.03 -6.16 -9.08
C ILE A 3 -4.91 -5.19 -9.45
N VAL A 4 -4.59 -4.28 -8.53
CA VAL A 4 -3.45 -3.39 -8.62
C VAL A 4 -2.46 -3.82 -7.54
N VAL A 5 -1.28 -4.26 -7.96
CA VAL A 5 -0.20 -4.67 -7.06
C VAL A 5 0.86 -3.57 -7.05
N VAL A 6 1.26 -3.15 -5.85
CA VAL A 6 2.24 -2.08 -5.60
C VAL A 6 3.26 -2.61 -4.59
N SER A 7 4.51 -2.15 -4.66
CA SER A 7 5.60 -2.55 -3.76
C SER A 7 6.58 -1.40 -3.58
N ASP A 8 7.38 -1.45 -2.51
CA ASP A 8 8.62 -0.68 -2.35
C ASP A 8 8.43 0.83 -2.55
N ASN A 9 7.34 1.39 -2.02
CA ASN A 9 7.15 2.83 -2.11
C ASN A 9 8.16 3.60 -1.24
N HIS A 10 8.81 2.97 -0.25
CA HIS A 10 9.85 3.57 0.60
C HIS A 10 9.49 4.98 1.08
N GLY A 11 8.33 5.11 1.73
CA GLY A 11 7.83 6.39 2.25
C GLY A 11 7.30 7.39 1.20
N GLN A 12 7.38 7.10 -0.10
CA GLN A 12 6.95 8.00 -1.19
C GLN A 12 5.43 8.07 -1.33
N GLU A 13 4.81 8.90 -0.49
CA GLU A 13 3.36 9.10 -0.44
C GLU A 13 2.77 9.55 -1.78
N LEU A 14 3.38 10.51 -2.47
CA LEU A 14 2.81 11.07 -3.70
C LEU A 14 2.73 10.04 -4.83
N THR A 15 3.67 9.10 -4.89
CA THR A 15 3.66 8.00 -5.86
C THR A 15 2.50 7.07 -5.58
N LEU A 16 2.32 6.66 -4.32
CA LEU A 16 1.23 5.81 -3.88
C LEU A 16 -0.13 6.48 -4.11
N LYS A 17 -0.27 7.76 -3.74
CA LYS A 17 -1.49 8.54 -3.94
C LYS A 17 -1.88 8.63 -5.41
N ARG A 18 -0.93 8.86 -6.32
CA ARG A 18 -1.20 8.91 -7.77
C ARG A 18 -1.77 7.60 -8.30
N ILE A 19 -1.31 6.46 -7.79
CA ILE A 19 -1.84 5.14 -8.15
C ILE A 19 -3.29 5.02 -7.66
N PHE A 20 -3.57 5.36 -6.40
CA PHE A 20 -4.92 5.30 -5.85
C PHE A 20 -5.89 6.24 -6.58
N ASP A 21 -5.48 7.49 -6.83
CA ASP A 21 -6.27 8.48 -7.56
C ASP A 21 -6.60 8.01 -8.99
N HIS A 22 -5.65 7.35 -9.68
CA HIS A 22 -5.85 6.86 -11.04
C HIS A 22 -6.96 5.79 -11.13
N TYR A 23 -7.09 4.96 -10.10
CA TYR A 23 -8.10 3.91 -10.03
C TYR A 23 -9.30 4.27 -9.14
N ALA A 24 -9.41 5.53 -8.69
CA ALA A 24 -10.52 5.99 -7.87
C ALA A 24 -11.86 5.76 -8.59
N GLY A 25 -12.83 5.17 -7.89
CA GLY A 25 -14.14 4.83 -8.45
C GLY A 25 -14.15 3.59 -9.36
N SER A 26 -13.02 2.92 -9.57
CA SER A 26 -12.97 1.63 -10.27
C SER A 26 -13.15 0.47 -9.30
N ASP A 27 -13.78 -0.60 -9.76
CA ASP A 27 -13.85 -1.88 -9.04
C ASP A 27 -12.48 -2.60 -9.13
N VAL A 28 -11.57 -2.27 -8.20
CA VAL A 28 -10.21 -2.83 -8.10
C VAL A 28 -9.88 -3.23 -6.67
N THR A 29 -9.10 -4.30 -6.51
CA THR A 29 -8.46 -4.66 -5.24
C THR A 29 -7.01 -4.20 -5.24
N PHE A 30 -6.60 -3.49 -4.19
CA PHE A 30 -5.21 -3.08 -4.01
C PHE A 30 -4.45 -4.09 -3.14
N VAL A 31 -3.24 -4.43 -3.58
CA VAL A 31 -2.28 -5.26 -2.84
C VAL A 31 -0.96 -4.49 -2.72
N HIS A 32 -0.45 -4.33 -1.51
CA HIS A 32 0.86 -3.76 -1.21
C HIS A 32 1.82 -4.86 -0.74
N THR A 33 2.92 -5.09 -1.44
CA THR A 33 3.82 -6.22 -1.17
C THR A 33 4.98 -5.93 -0.22
N GLY A 34 4.91 -4.81 0.50
CA GLY A 34 5.86 -4.45 1.57
C GLY A 34 6.78 -3.30 1.19
N ASP A 35 7.66 -2.92 2.11
CA ASP A 35 8.59 -1.79 2.04
C ASP A 35 7.87 -0.46 1.78
N SER A 36 6.76 -0.28 2.51
CA SER A 36 6.01 0.98 2.48
C SER A 36 6.64 2.06 3.34
N GLU A 37 7.29 1.64 4.43
CA GLU A 37 7.81 2.48 5.52
C GLU A 37 6.73 3.32 6.22
N PHE A 38 5.45 2.93 6.10
CA PHE A 38 4.35 3.54 6.84
C PHE A 38 3.94 2.66 8.01
N PRO A 39 3.43 3.24 9.12
CA PRO A 39 2.82 2.45 10.19
C PRO A 39 1.68 1.57 9.65
N TYR A 40 1.48 0.39 10.24
CA TYR A 40 0.39 -0.49 9.83
C TYR A 40 -0.97 0.22 10.00
N LYS A 41 -1.15 1.02 11.06
CA LYS A 41 -2.41 1.77 11.26
C LYS A 41 -2.56 3.00 10.38
N ASP A 42 -1.67 3.23 9.42
CA ASP A 42 -1.79 4.35 8.49
C ASP A 42 -3.00 4.20 7.56
N GLU A 43 -3.84 5.25 7.52
CA GLU A 43 -5.07 5.27 6.75
C GLU A 43 -4.82 5.09 5.24
N ARG A 44 -3.65 5.52 4.73
CA ARG A 44 -3.28 5.45 3.32
C ARG A 44 -3.21 4.00 2.81
N LEU A 45 -2.85 3.05 3.67
CA LEU A 45 -2.75 1.63 3.31
C LEU A 45 -3.89 0.79 3.88
N SER A 46 -4.82 1.39 4.65
CA SER A 46 -5.90 0.68 5.33
C SER A 46 -6.85 -0.10 4.40
N HIS A 47 -6.94 0.32 3.13
CA HIS A 47 -7.77 -0.30 2.10
C HIS A 47 -7.01 -1.30 1.22
N CYS A 48 -5.72 -1.50 1.47
CA CYS A 48 -4.88 -2.46 0.76
C CYS A 48 -4.80 -3.78 1.51
N ILE A 49 -4.79 -4.90 0.79
CA ILE A 49 -4.19 -6.13 1.30
C ILE A 49 -2.68 -5.86 1.39
N ARG A 50 -2.04 -6.09 2.53
CA ARG A 50 -0.63 -5.73 2.73
C ARG A 50 0.13 -6.74 3.56
N VAL A 51 1.43 -6.86 3.29
CA VAL A 51 2.38 -7.72 4.01
C VAL A 51 3.59 -6.92 4.46
N THR A 52 4.33 -7.44 5.44
CA THR A 52 5.60 -6.83 5.90
C THR A 52 6.69 -6.95 4.83
N GLY A 53 7.41 -5.86 4.59
CA GLY A 53 8.73 -5.86 3.95
C GLY A 53 9.85 -5.67 4.97
N ASN A 54 11.10 -5.93 4.57
CA ASN A 54 12.26 -5.81 5.46
C ASN A 54 12.54 -4.38 5.95
N CYS A 55 12.01 -3.36 5.26
CA CYS A 55 12.08 -1.96 5.67
C CYS A 55 10.81 -1.48 6.41
N ASP A 56 9.80 -2.34 6.60
CA ASP A 56 8.63 -2.03 7.42
C ASP A 56 8.91 -2.41 8.87
N TYR A 57 9.28 -1.42 9.70
CA TYR A 57 9.69 -1.65 11.09
C TYR A 57 8.53 -1.76 12.09
N ASP A 58 7.28 -1.56 11.65
CA ASP A 58 6.10 -1.67 12.51
C ASP A 58 5.73 -3.16 12.69
N PRO A 59 5.76 -3.71 13.92
CA PRO A 59 5.51 -5.12 14.18
C PRO A 59 4.04 -5.55 13.99
N GLU A 60 3.13 -4.61 13.73
CA GLU A 60 1.72 -4.94 13.43
C GLU A 60 1.49 -5.40 11.98
N TYR A 61 2.49 -5.30 11.10
CA TYR A 61 2.39 -5.90 9.76
C TYR A 61 2.41 -7.44 9.85
N PRO A 62 1.61 -8.13 9.00
CA PRO A 62 1.57 -9.58 8.94
C PRO A 62 2.75 -10.19 8.17
#